data_AF-A0A8J3VSH7-F1
#
_entry.id   AF-A0A8J3VSH7-F1
#
_cell.length_a   1.000
_cell.length_b   1.000
_cell.length_c   1.000
_cell.angle_alpha   90.00
_cell.angle_beta   90.00
_cell.angle_gamma   90.00
#
_symmetry.space_group_name_H-M   'P 1'
#
loop_
_entity.id
_entity.type
_entity.pdbx_description
1 polymer ?
#
loop_
_entity_poly.entity_id
_entity_poly.type
_entity_poly.pdbx_seq_one_letter_code
_entity_poly.pdbx_strand_id
1 'polypeptide(L)'
;MTDDELDEIERRAMLATPGPWEARLETRWGTGGASCIDLNPGGDEDAELYFIYDPIPRVSPNADLDADLDFVAHARTDVPHLVAEIRRLRSLVE
;
A
#
# COMPACT_ATOMS: atom_id res chain seq x y z
N MET A 1 21.81 -4.73 -5.07
CA MET A 1 20.82 -4.09 -5.96
C MET A 1 21.58 -3.29 -7.00
N THR A 2 21.29 -3.37 -8.28
CA THR A 2 21.88 -2.53 -9.33
C THR A 2 21.05 -1.26 -9.52
N ASP A 3 21.49 -0.34 -10.39
CA ASP A 3 20.67 0.83 -10.75
C ASP A 3 19.46 0.41 -11.59
N ASP A 4 19.64 -0.53 -12.52
CA ASP A 4 18.53 -1.10 -13.30
C ASP A 4 17.45 -1.73 -12.39
N GLU A 5 17.86 -2.41 -11.31
CA GLU A 5 16.91 -2.98 -10.33
C GLU A 5 16.15 -1.89 -9.55
N LEU A 6 16.81 -0.77 -9.22
CA LEU A 6 16.17 0.39 -8.58
C LEU A 6 15.17 1.07 -9.52
N ASP A 7 15.57 1.28 -10.78
CA ASP A 7 14.73 1.87 -11.82
C ASP A 7 13.45 1.05 -12.02
N GLU A 8 13.55 -0.28 -12.03
CA GLU A 8 12.38 -1.16 -12.19
C GLU A 8 11.46 -1.17 -10.95
N ILE A 9 12.00 -1.03 -9.74
CA ILE A 9 11.18 -0.85 -8.53
C ILE A 9 10.44 0.49 -8.60
N GLU A 10 11.14 1.57 -8.91
CA GLU A 10 10.57 2.92 -9.03
C GLU A 10 9.48 2.97 -10.09
N ARG A 11 9.74 2.39 -11.27
CA ARG A 11 8.78 2.32 -12.38
C ARG A 11 7.48 1.63 -11.98
N ARG A 12 7.55 0.50 -11.26
CA ARG A 12 6.36 -0.21 -10.77
C ARG A 12 5.57 0.63 -9.77
N ALA A 13 6.26 1.30 -8.84
CA ALA A 13 5.61 2.18 -7.87
C ALA A 13 4.94 3.40 -8.52
N MET A 14 5.54 3.96 -9.58
CA MET A 14 4.99 5.10 -10.33
C MET A 14 3.79 4.73 -11.21
N LEU A 15 3.72 3.49 -11.71
CA LEU A 15 2.60 3.02 -12.52
C LEU A 15 1.36 2.63 -11.71
N ALA A 16 1.52 2.38 -10.41
CA ALA A 16 0.39 2.19 -9.51
C ALA A 16 -0.42 3.49 -9.34
N THR A 17 -1.68 3.38 -8.93
CA THR A 17 -2.55 4.53 -8.66
C THR A 17 -1.84 5.53 -7.75
N PRO A 18 -1.85 6.84 -8.05
CA PRO A 18 -1.29 7.87 -7.18
C PRO A 18 -1.81 7.73 -5.74
N GLY A 19 -0.93 7.97 -4.77
CA GLY A 19 -1.32 8.03 -3.36
C GLY A 19 -1.92 9.39 -2.99
N PRO A 20 -2.37 9.55 -1.73
CA PRO A 20 -2.24 8.58 -0.64
C PRO A 20 -3.20 7.39 -0.77
N TRP A 21 -2.76 6.23 -0.31
CA TRP A 21 -3.63 5.08 -0.06
C TRP A 21 -3.92 5.02 1.44
N GLU A 22 -5.18 4.86 1.83
CA GLU A 22 -5.59 4.78 3.23
C GLU A 22 -6.24 3.42 3.51
N ALA A 23 -5.67 2.65 4.44
CA ALA A 23 -6.31 1.42 4.90
C ALA A 23 -7.53 1.78 5.79
N ARG A 24 -8.72 1.39 5.37
CA ARG A 24 -9.98 1.49 6.13
C ARG A 24 -10.21 0.15 6.81
N LEU A 25 -10.08 0.10 8.14
CA LEU A 25 -9.94 -1.15 8.89
C LEU A 25 -11.09 -1.34 9.88
N GLU A 26 -11.88 -2.39 9.71
CA GLU A 26 -13.03 -2.67 10.57
C GLU A 26 -12.62 -2.96 12.02
N THR A 27 -11.44 -3.55 12.28
CA THR A 27 -10.99 -3.77 13.67
C THR A 27 -10.62 -2.47 14.40
N ARG A 28 -10.35 -1.39 13.66
CA ARG A 28 -9.92 -0.10 14.24
C ARG A 28 -11.08 0.88 14.39
N TRP A 29 -11.97 0.97 13.40
CA TRP A 29 -13.02 1.99 13.38
C TRP A 29 -14.44 1.45 13.33
N GLY A 30 -14.64 0.15 13.08
CA GLY A 30 -15.98 -0.47 13.06
C GLY A 30 -16.95 0.24 12.12
N THR A 31 -16.51 0.49 10.88
CA THR A 31 -17.27 1.24 9.86
C THR A 31 -18.52 0.51 9.36
N GLY A 32 -18.70 -0.78 9.70
CA GLY A 32 -19.88 -1.56 9.37
C GLY A 32 -19.89 -2.10 7.94
N GLY A 33 -18.77 -1.98 7.23
CA GLY A 33 -18.52 -2.50 5.89
C GLY A 33 -17.46 -3.60 5.90
N ALA A 34 -16.59 -3.59 4.89
CA ALA A 34 -15.43 -4.47 4.82
C ALA A 34 -14.15 -3.64 4.83
N SER A 35 -13.10 -4.19 5.44
CA SER A 35 -11.79 -3.57 5.44
C SER A 35 -11.27 -3.50 4.01
N CYS A 36 -10.75 -2.35 3.62
CA CYS A 36 -10.27 -2.08 2.26
C CYS A 36 -9.11 -1.09 2.27
N ILE A 37 -8.50 -0.89 1.10
CA ILE A 37 -7.61 0.25 0.86
C ILE A 37 -8.38 1.26 0.02
N ASP A 38 -8.62 2.44 0.58
CA ASP A 38 -9.17 3.60 -0.11
C ASP A 38 -8.05 4.32 -0.88
N LEU A 39 -8.24 4.42 -2.20
CA LEU A 39 -7.31 5.05 -3.13
C LEU A 39 -7.63 6.54 -3.35
N ASN A 40 -8.74 7.04 -2.81
CA ASN A 40 -9.21 8.41 -2.95
C ASN A 40 -9.75 8.95 -1.61
N PRO A 41 -8.95 8.91 -0.52
CA PRO A 41 -9.43 9.29 0.79
C PRO A 41 -9.87 10.76 0.81
N GLY A 42 -11.14 10.97 1.20
CA GLY A 42 -11.77 12.29 1.25
C GLY A 42 -12.31 12.81 -0.09
N GLY A 43 -12.24 12.01 -1.16
CA GLY A 43 -12.91 12.29 -2.42
C GLY A 43 -14.37 11.83 -2.43
N ASP A 44 -15.10 12.27 -3.45
CA ASP A 44 -16.54 11.96 -3.62
C ASP A 44 -16.80 10.64 -4.39
N GLU A 45 -15.75 10.03 -4.93
CA GLU A 45 -15.82 8.78 -5.70
C GLU A 45 -15.19 7.63 -4.92
N ASP A 46 -15.94 6.53 -4.77
CA ASP A 46 -15.45 5.29 -4.15
C ASP A 46 -14.40 4.64 -5.06
N ALA A 47 -13.16 4.56 -4.58
CA ALA A 47 -12.05 3.91 -5.26
C ALA A 47 -11.33 2.98 -4.28
N GLU A 48 -11.67 1.69 -4.29
CA GLU A 48 -11.28 0.76 -3.23
C GLU A 48 -10.58 -0.50 -3.76
N LEU A 49 -9.59 -1.00 -3.01
CA LEU A 49 -9.01 -2.33 -3.20
C LEU A 49 -9.40 -3.26 -2.05
N TYR A 50 -9.82 -4.47 -2.42
CA TYR A 50 -10.22 -5.51 -1.47
C TYR A 50 -9.36 -6.76 -1.63
N PHE A 51 -9.09 -7.41 -0.50
CA PHE A 51 -8.40 -8.70 -0.50
C PHE A 51 -9.41 -9.82 -0.28
N ILE A 52 -9.30 -10.85 -1.12
CA ILE A 52 -10.15 -12.04 -1.06
C ILE A 52 -9.22 -13.24 -0.90
N TYR A 53 -9.46 -14.03 0.15
CA TYR A 53 -8.71 -15.25 0.44
C TYR A 53 -9.61 -16.46 0.17
N ASP A 54 -9.10 -17.44 -0.57
CA ASP A 54 -9.77 -18.69 -0.91
C ASP A 54 -8.73 -19.82 -0.82
N PRO A 55 -9.01 -20.99 -0.21
CA PRO A 55 -10.30 -21.50 0.30
C PRO A 55 -10.62 -21.11 1.75
N ILE A 56 -9.75 -20.36 2.43
CA ILE A 56 -9.97 -19.94 3.82
C ILE A 56 -10.19 -18.42 3.81
N PRO A 57 -11.45 -17.95 3.79
CA PRO A 57 -11.75 -16.53 3.78
C PRO A 57 -11.25 -15.86 5.05
N ARG A 58 -10.55 -14.74 4.87
CA ARG A 58 -10.38 -13.72 5.89
C ARG A 58 -11.41 -12.65 5.60
N VAL A 59 -12.39 -12.52 6.48
CA VAL A 59 -13.51 -11.57 6.34
C VAL A 59 -13.47 -10.57 7.48
N SER A 60 -13.74 -9.31 7.19
CA SER A 60 -13.76 -8.27 8.21
C SER A 60 -14.88 -8.49 9.24
N PRO A 61 -14.66 -8.10 10.52
CA PRO A 61 -13.40 -7.62 11.09
C PRO A 61 -12.41 -8.78 11.31
N ASN A 62 -11.17 -8.65 10.83
CA ASN A 62 -10.12 -9.64 11.02
C ASN A 62 -8.76 -8.96 11.12
N ALA A 63 -8.03 -9.18 12.21
CA ALA A 63 -6.77 -8.49 12.48
C ALA A 63 -5.65 -8.87 11.50
N ASP A 64 -5.63 -10.11 11.01
CA ASP A 64 -4.63 -10.56 10.03
C ASP A 64 -4.89 -9.95 8.65
N LEU A 65 -6.16 -9.87 8.23
CA LEU A 65 -6.56 -9.13 7.03
C LEU A 65 -6.19 -7.66 7.15
N ASP A 66 -6.51 -7.05 8.29
CA ASP A 66 -6.24 -5.64 8.51
C ASP A 66 -4.74 -5.34 8.49
N ALA A 67 -3.89 -6.23 9.03
CA ALA A 67 -2.43 -6.09 8.95
C ALA A 67 -1.90 -6.17 7.51
N ASP A 68 -2.44 -7.07 6.69
CA ASP A 68 -2.07 -7.20 5.27
C ASP A 68 -2.47 -5.93 4.48
N LEU A 69 -3.67 -5.41 4.71
CA LEU A 69 -4.15 -4.16 4.11
C LEU A 69 -3.32 -2.95 4.54
N ASP A 70 -3.00 -2.82 5.84
CA ASP A 70 -2.21 -1.72 6.39
C ASP A 70 -0.79 -1.72 5.78
N PHE A 71 -0.16 -2.89 5.67
CA PHE A 71 1.15 -3.02 5.01
C PHE A 71 1.12 -2.58 3.54
N VAL A 72 0.12 -3.01 2.78
CA VAL A 72 0.03 -2.69 1.35
C VAL A 72 -0.32 -1.22 1.11
N ALA A 73 -1.17 -0.62 1.94
CA ALA A 73 -1.43 0.82 1.88
C ALA A 73 -0.15 1.64 2.10
N HIS A 74 0.63 1.30 3.14
CA HIS A 74 1.89 1.98 3.44
C HIS A 74 2.96 1.78 2.35
N ALA A 75 3.01 0.60 1.71
CA ALA A 75 3.96 0.30 0.65
C ALA A 75 3.91 1.33 -0.51
N ARG A 76 2.75 1.94 -0.77
CA ARG A 76 2.60 3.00 -1.79
C ARG A 76 3.49 4.20 -1.52
N THR A 77 3.73 4.53 -0.25
CA THR A 77 4.58 5.65 0.18
C THR A 77 6.00 5.17 0.49
N ASP A 78 6.11 4.04 1.19
CA ASP A 78 7.38 3.52 1.67
C ASP A 78 8.30 3.10 0.52
N VAL A 79 7.78 2.45 -0.52
CA VAL A 79 8.62 1.96 -1.62
C VAL A 79 9.32 3.11 -2.38
N PRO A 80 8.61 4.17 -2.84
CA PRO A 80 9.27 5.34 -3.43
C PRO A 80 10.29 6.00 -2.49
N HIS A 81 9.97 6.14 -1.20
CA HIS A 81 10.89 6.74 -0.22
C HIS A 81 12.16 5.89 -0.02
N LEU A 82 12.03 4.57 0.07
CA LEU A 82 13.17 3.67 0.20
C LEU A 82 14.06 3.71 -1.04
N VAL A 83 13.50 3.75 -2.24
CA VAL A 83 14.27 3.92 -3.48
C VAL A 83 15.05 5.24 -3.47
N ALA A 84 14.37 6.35 -3.14
CA ALA A 84 15.00 7.67 -3.06
C ALA A 84 16.14 7.69 -2.04
N GLU A 85 15.94 7.07 -0.87
CA GLU A 85 16.95 6.99 0.17
C GLU A 85 18.16 6.15 -0.24
N ILE A 86 17.95 5.03 -0.94
CA ILE A 86 19.05 4.21 -1.44
C ILE A 86 19.88 4.99 -2.47
N ARG A 87 19.24 5.72 -3.40
CA ARG A 87 19.95 6.59 -4.35
C ARG A 87 20.75 7.68 -3.64
N ARG A 88 20.15 8.33 -2.64
CA ARG A 88 20.82 9.36 -1.83
C ARG A 88 22.05 8.81 -1.11
N LEU A 89 21.95 7.60 -0.54
CA LEU A 89 23.08 6.96 0.14
C LEU A 89 24.20 6.59 -0.84
N ARG A 90 23.86 6.10 -2.04
CA ARG A 90 24.86 5.79 -3.09
C ARG A 90 25.61 7.01 -3.56
N SER A 91 24.92 8.13 -3.78
CA SER A 91 25.56 9.38 -4.21
C SER A 91 26.52 9.99 -3.18
N LEU A 92 26.60 9.44 -1.96
CA LEU A 92 27.55 9.86 -0.93
C LEU A 92 28.80 8.97 -0.85
N VAL A 93 28.76 7.78 -1.47
CA VAL A 93 29.86 6.80 -1.44
C VAL A 93 30.52 6.57 -2.81
N GLU A 94 29.83 6.97 -3.88
CA GLU A 94 30.35 7.05 -5.26
C GLU A 94 30.91 8.46 -5.55
#